data_AF-A0A9W6BVL9-F1
#
_entry.id   AF-A0A9W6BVL9-F1
#
_cell.length_a   1.000
_cell.length_b   1.000
_cell.length_c   1.000
_cell.angle_alpha   90.00
_cell.angle_beta   90.00
_cell.angle_gamma   90.00
#
_symmetry.space_group_name_H-M   'P 1'
#
loop_
_entity.id
_entity.type
_entity.pdbx_description
1 polymer ?
#
loop_
_entity_poly.entity_id
_entity_poly.type
_entity_poly.pdbx_seq_one_letter_code
_entity_poly.pdbx_strand_id
1 'polypeptide(L)'
;MIDDVPYGHQWIHTGATATDVNEYGVIVDISARIQSFGAAAVDTSVATPPTLSYSYAVQYTVTDEAGNSATPAWRLIRIVCVQPEVYCTSLDLDTGSTLGRCTVNGACMGDNFAAVNGGVGMSGMSSSSSTTTTTTSTLGSGINENNAPRTSSVSSSSSSSSKGSGSSTSESGSANSGSQHLDDYEPPATPNGPRIALLGPRYMELQQRSSFDRCHSSASLQSVCDPGAQAFDPREGNLDRRVTVCGQPLIPPRGQVAVPVLLACGTSTQLPGSFNLTYSVRNSAGAIASTWRQITVRPMCPEEERPCNDGVSCSMEGLCPTTTALAPVSPASTARPNLPPVISLITSDILPSRVGVKQGSSYSYCNGSDPSHDAPCELGALAIDPDGGPGFQVTNLTGSIIACPPTACLGKGGCPLKIMRSYRLTSRGLDGCGINTMAPVGTVFAVDLWVWDSNSANASVVRYVEITEPCPPTSEFETSKLQLCQDLSGSFYCSPLPCEKANAMRLPYSSPPVLGLIADTMYIEYGTVPPYYLGPCVSLPTSADTIRVNKGGSMQLCGAYAIAKTVYGDGRIDVTDLTSSIDIVPDIQCDTTYIRASSGGAGSESYAAAGRFCSSCPLEMLHLPGKCPPGTYSYRYVC
;
A
#
# COMPACT_ATOMS: atom_id res chain seq x y z
N MET A 1 -20.27 16.08 10.33
CA MET A 1 -21.48 15.30 9.98
C MET A 1 -21.19 13.83 10.24
N ILE A 2 -22.20 13.01 10.56
CA ILE A 2 -22.07 11.53 10.59
C ILE A 2 -23.03 10.97 9.55
N ASP A 3 -22.52 10.11 8.68
CA ASP A 3 -23.32 9.30 7.75
C ASP A 3 -23.38 7.87 8.32
N ASP A 4 -24.57 7.40 8.68
CA ASP A 4 -24.81 5.99 9.00
C ASP A 4 -25.11 5.23 7.70
N VAL A 5 -24.20 4.34 7.30
CA VAL A 5 -24.24 3.59 6.03
C VAL A 5 -24.56 2.12 6.29
N PRO A 6 -25.59 1.53 5.66
CA PRO A 6 -25.86 0.10 5.78
C PRO A 6 -24.67 -0.77 5.35
N TYR A 7 -24.38 -1.81 6.13
CA TYR A 7 -23.35 -2.80 5.82
C TYR A 7 -23.50 -3.38 4.40
N GLY A 8 -22.37 -3.51 3.69
CA GLY A 8 -22.30 -4.01 2.31
C GLY A 8 -22.91 -3.10 1.23
N HIS A 9 -23.50 -1.96 1.57
CA HIS A 9 -24.08 -1.04 0.57
C HIS A 9 -23.04 -0.05 0.05
N GLN A 10 -23.18 0.41 -1.19
CA GLN A 10 -22.31 1.47 -1.72
C GLN A 10 -22.61 2.80 -1.00
N TRP A 11 -21.58 3.38 -0.35
CA TRP A 11 -21.66 4.76 0.13
C TRP A 11 -21.47 5.72 -1.05
N ILE A 12 -22.46 6.58 -1.28
CA ILE A 12 -22.41 7.63 -2.31
C ILE A 12 -21.86 8.91 -1.67
N HIS A 13 -20.67 9.33 -2.10
CA HIS A 13 -20.07 10.59 -1.66
C HIS A 13 -20.89 11.80 -2.15
N THR A 14 -21.74 12.36 -1.28
CA THR A 14 -22.58 13.52 -1.62
C THR A 14 -21.81 14.86 -1.64
N GLY A 15 -20.48 14.82 -1.53
CA GLY A 15 -19.62 16.00 -1.44
C GLY A 15 -19.90 16.91 -0.23
N ALA A 16 -19.57 18.18 -0.42
CA ALA A 16 -19.84 19.30 0.49
C ALA A 16 -20.10 20.57 -0.35
N THR A 17 -20.56 21.65 0.29
CA THR A 17 -20.78 22.96 -0.33
C THR A 17 -19.94 24.03 0.36
N ALA A 18 -19.44 25.00 -0.39
CA ALA A 18 -18.65 26.12 0.11
C ALA A 18 -19.04 27.44 -0.56
N THR A 19 -19.19 28.49 0.24
CA THR A 19 -19.51 29.84 -0.22
C THR A 19 -18.48 30.83 0.30
N ASP A 20 -18.12 31.80 -0.53
CA ASP A 20 -17.21 32.89 -0.22
C ASP A 20 -17.93 34.25 -0.39
N VAL A 21 -17.34 35.34 0.10
CA VAL A 21 -17.84 36.72 -0.06
C VAL A 21 -16.81 37.52 -0.85
N ASN A 22 -17.13 37.83 -2.10
CA ASN A 22 -16.21 38.51 -3.01
C ASN A 22 -15.95 39.98 -2.61
N GLU A 23 -15.05 40.65 -3.34
CA GLU A 23 -14.66 42.05 -3.08
C GLU A 23 -15.82 43.07 -3.11
N TYR A 24 -16.99 42.71 -3.67
CA TYR A 24 -18.20 43.52 -3.72
C TYR A 24 -19.20 43.22 -2.59
N GLY A 25 -18.85 42.32 -1.66
CA GLY A 25 -19.72 41.86 -0.57
C GLY A 25 -20.79 40.86 -1.01
N VAL A 26 -20.66 40.26 -2.20
CA VAL A 26 -21.63 39.31 -2.75
C VAL A 26 -21.22 37.88 -2.42
N ILE A 27 -22.17 37.08 -1.91
CA ILE A 27 -21.96 35.65 -1.66
C ILE A 27 -21.86 34.91 -2.99
N VAL A 28 -20.77 34.16 -3.19
CA VAL A 28 -20.50 33.35 -4.38
C VAL A 28 -20.32 31.87 -3.99
N ASP A 29 -20.76 30.95 -4.86
CA ASP A 29 -20.53 29.52 -4.71
C ASP A 29 -19.14 29.14 -5.22
N ILE A 30 -18.32 28.54 -4.36
CA ILE A 30 -16.97 28.04 -4.68
C ILE A 30 -16.86 26.52 -4.48
N SER A 31 -17.99 25.81 -4.39
CA SER A 31 -18.03 24.35 -4.13
C SER A 31 -17.24 23.52 -5.14
N ALA A 32 -17.13 24.00 -6.38
CA ALA A 32 -16.31 23.39 -7.44
C ALA A 32 -14.79 23.37 -7.14
N ARG A 33 -14.33 24.08 -6.10
CA ARG A 33 -12.92 24.12 -5.65
C ARG A 33 -12.65 23.23 -4.43
N ILE A 34 -13.68 22.55 -3.91
CA ILE A 34 -13.52 21.68 -2.74
C ILE A 34 -12.67 20.47 -3.09
N GLN A 35 -11.62 20.24 -2.31
CA GLN A 35 -10.82 19.02 -2.34
C GLN A 35 -11.30 18.08 -1.24
N SER A 36 -11.61 16.83 -1.59
CA SER A 36 -12.09 15.80 -0.66
C SER A 36 -11.06 14.69 -0.49
N PHE A 37 -10.59 14.47 0.74
CA PHE A 37 -9.58 13.46 1.08
C PHE A 37 -10.22 12.31 1.88
N GLY A 38 -9.78 11.07 1.60
CA GLY A 38 -10.25 9.86 2.29
C GLY A 38 -11.51 9.20 1.69
N ALA A 39 -12.25 9.88 0.81
CA ALA A 39 -13.51 9.34 0.24
C ALA A 39 -13.34 7.99 -0.49
N ALA A 40 -12.25 7.80 -1.24
CA ALA A 40 -11.95 6.55 -1.94
C ALA A 40 -11.47 5.39 -1.04
N ALA A 41 -11.26 5.64 0.26
CA ALA A 41 -10.83 4.64 1.23
C ALA A 41 -11.98 4.11 2.11
N VAL A 42 -13.22 4.51 1.83
CA VAL A 42 -14.42 4.09 2.56
C VAL A 42 -14.85 2.69 2.10
N ASP A 43 -14.51 1.68 2.90
CA ASP A 43 -14.95 0.30 2.71
C ASP A 43 -16.20 0.00 3.57
N THR A 44 -17.27 -0.47 2.95
CA THR A 44 -18.54 -0.78 3.61
C THR A 44 -18.73 -2.28 3.88
N SER A 45 -17.75 -3.11 3.51
CA SER A 45 -17.70 -4.54 3.83
C SER A 45 -17.23 -4.86 5.26
N VAL A 46 -16.82 -3.83 6.01
CA VAL A 46 -16.45 -3.91 7.43
C VAL A 46 -17.38 -3.01 8.28
N ALA A 47 -18.08 -3.60 9.24
CA ALA A 47 -18.98 -2.88 10.13
C ALA A 47 -18.22 -2.05 11.18
N THR A 48 -18.75 -0.90 11.59
CA THR A 48 -18.14 -0.11 12.67
C THR A 48 -18.39 -0.78 14.03
N PRO A 49 -17.35 -1.05 14.84
CA PRO A 49 -17.52 -1.57 16.19
C PRO A 49 -18.40 -0.65 17.06
N PRO A 50 -19.29 -1.18 17.92
CA PRO A 50 -20.15 -0.35 18.80
C PRO A 50 -19.39 0.54 19.79
N THR A 51 -18.10 0.28 20.00
CA THR A 51 -17.18 1.08 20.81
C THR A 51 -16.58 2.28 20.05
N LEU A 52 -16.76 2.36 18.74
CA LEU A 52 -16.28 3.46 17.88
C LEU A 52 -17.46 4.27 17.34
N SER A 53 -17.31 5.59 17.29
CA SER A 53 -18.36 6.48 16.80
C SER A 53 -18.43 6.56 15.27
N TYR A 54 -17.38 6.15 14.56
CA TYR A 54 -17.24 6.05 13.10
C TYR A 54 -16.07 5.10 12.76
N SER A 55 -16.00 4.59 11.52
CA SER A 55 -14.83 3.87 10.98
C SER A 55 -13.96 4.75 10.07
N TYR A 56 -14.58 5.63 9.26
CA TYR A 56 -13.89 6.45 8.27
C TYR A 56 -14.19 7.93 8.47
N ALA A 57 -13.26 8.79 8.03
CA ALA A 57 -13.40 10.24 8.08
C ALA A 57 -12.95 10.85 6.74
N VAL A 58 -13.83 11.64 6.13
CA VAL A 58 -13.59 12.36 4.89
C VAL A 58 -13.41 13.84 5.21
N GLN A 59 -12.25 14.38 4.84
CA GLN A 59 -11.89 15.77 5.05
C GLN A 59 -12.18 16.59 3.79
N TYR A 60 -12.78 17.77 3.96
CA TYR A 60 -12.96 18.75 2.89
C TYR A 60 -12.12 19.98 3.20
N THR A 61 -11.35 20.43 2.21
CA THR A 61 -10.68 21.74 2.22
C THR A 61 -11.09 22.54 1.00
N VAL A 62 -11.04 23.86 1.10
CA VAL A 62 -11.29 24.78 0.00
C VAL A 62 -10.54 26.08 0.24
N THR A 63 -10.10 26.71 -0.85
CA THR A 63 -9.40 27.99 -0.86
C THR A 63 -10.08 28.92 -1.86
N ASP A 64 -10.25 30.18 -1.48
CA ASP A 64 -10.87 31.22 -2.33
C ASP A 64 -9.90 31.77 -3.41
N GLU A 65 -10.21 32.90 -4.05
CA GLU A 65 -9.31 33.57 -5.00
C GLU A 65 -8.21 34.42 -4.34
N ALA A 66 -8.41 34.85 -3.09
CA ALA A 66 -7.44 35.63 -2.32
C ALA A 66 -6.40 34.75 -1.60
N GLY A 67 -6.58 33.43 -1.58
CA GLY A 67 -5.72 32.46 -0.90
C GLY A 67 -6.16 32.13 0.53
N ASN A 68 -7.29 32.65 1.02
CA ASN A 68 -7.82 32.25 2.32
C ASN A 68 -8.38 30.82 2.22
N SER A 69 -8.01 29.98 3.18
CA SER A 69 -8.52 28.61 3.25
C SER A 69 -9.57 28.48 4.35
N ALA A 70 -10.70 27.88 4.02
CA ALA A 70 -11.77 27.63 4.99
C ALA A 70 -11.30 26.60 6.05
N THR A 71 -11.84 26.70 7.28
CA THR A 71 -11.65 25.69 8.32
C THR A 71 -12.07 24.31 7.78
N PRO A 72 -11.20 23.28 7.81
CA PRO A 72 -11.52 21.99 7.19
C PRO A 72 -12.77 21.33 7.78
N ALA A 73 -13.71 20.97 6.90
CA ALA A 73 -14.95 20.29 7.29
C ALA A 73 -14.77 18.77 7.28
N TRP A 74 -15.53 18.07 8.12
CA TRP A 74 -15.42 16.62 8.30
C TRP A 74 -16.76 15.90 8.19
N ARG A 75 -16.81 14.88 7.34
CA ARG A 75 -17.87 13.88 7.23
C ARG A 75 -17.33 12.57 7.78
N LEU A 76 -17.83 12.16 8.93
CA LEU A 76 -17.53 10.90 9.59
C LEU A 76 -18.50 9.84 9.07
N ILE A 77 -18.05 8.60 8.92
CA ILE A 77 -18.83 7.54 8.29
C ILE A 77 -18.82 6.32 9.20
N ARG A 78 -20.02 5.87 9.59
CA ARG A 78 -20.24 4.68 10.41
C ARG A 78 -20.96 3.63 9.56
N ILE A 79 -20.42 2.42 9.52
CA ILE A 79 -21.07 1.30 8.85
C ILE A 79 -21.93 0.59 9.89
N VAL A 80 -23.24 0.60 9.68
CA VAL A 80 -24.25 0.14 10.64
C VAL A 80 -24.94 -1.14 10.17
N CYS A 81 -25.29 -1.98 11.14
CA CYS A 81 -26.15 -3.14 10.91
C CYS A 81 -27.62 -2.70 10.89
N VAL A 82 -28.32 -3.06 9.83
CA VAL A 82 -29.75 -2.78 9.69
C VAL A 82 -30.52 -3.81 10.49
N GLN A 83 -31.44 -3.38 11.36
CA GLN A 83 -32.22 -4.30 12.19
C GLN A 83 -33.02 -5.30 11.32
N PRO A 84 -33.11 -6.58 11.71
CA PRO A 84 -32.77 -7.14 13.02
C PRO A 84 -31.28 -7.44 13.27
N GLU A 85 -30.41 -7.21 12.30
CA GLU A 85 -29.00 -7.61 12.39
C GLU A 85 -28.20 -6.76 13.39
N VAL A 86 -27.23 -7.40 14.04
CA VAL A 86 -26.36 -6.80 15.06
C VAL A 86 -24.89 -6.90 14.65
N TYR A 87 -24.06 -6.03 15.24
CA TYR A 87 -22.61 -6.13 15.06
C TYR A 87 -22.08 -7.42 15.66
N CYS A 88 -21.20 -8.10 14.95
CA CYS A 88 -20.43 -9.24 15.42
C CYS A 88 -19.00 -9.21 14.87
N THR A 89 -18.11 -10.03 15.43
CA THR A 89 -16.76 -10.23 14.90
C THR A 89 -16.62 -11.65 14.39
N SER A 90 -16.42 -11.82 13.08
CA SER A 90 -15.96 -13.09 12.53
C SER A 90 -14.45 -13.18 12.68
N LEU A 91 -13.93 -14.32 13.14
CA LEU A 91 -12.54 -14.67 12.84
C LEU A 91 -12.48 -14.97 11.34
N ASP A 92 -11.77 -14.16 10.58
CA ASP A 92 -11.40 -14.48 9.20
C ASP A 92 -10.37 -15.62 9.26
N LEU A 93 -10.76 -16.81 8.79
CA LEU A 93 -9.93 -18.01 8.82
C LEU A 93 -8.77 -17.95 7.80
N ASP A 94 -8.85 -17.07 6.80
CA ASP A 94 -7.81 -16.90 5.77
C ASP A 94 -6.76 -15.84 6.16
N THR A 95 -7.06 -14.94 7.11
CA THR A 95 -6.12 -13.89 7.58
C THR A 95 -5.82 -13.92 9.09
N GLY A 96 -6.58 -14.68 9.88
CA GLY A 96 -6.50 -14.68 11.35
C GLY A 96 -7.04 -13.42 12.02
N SER A 97 -7.64 -12.50 11.26
CA SER A 97 -8.10 -11.20 11.74
C SER A 97 -9.54 -11.24 12.25
N THR A 98 -9.85 -10.53 13.34
CA THR A 98 -11.24 -10.28 13.78
C THR A 98 -11.85 -9.14 12.97
N LEU A 99 -12.49 -9.47 11.85
CA LEU A 99 -13.22 -8.50 11.03
C LEU A 99 -14.59 -8.18 11.66
N GLY A 100 -14.90 -6.89 11.76
CA GLY A 100 -16.22 -6.42 12.17
C GLY A 100 -17.24 -6.64 11.04
N ARG A 101 -18.33 -7.34 11.35
CA ARG A 101 -19.41 -7.67 10.41
C ARG A 101 -20.76 -7.42 11.05
N CYS A 102 -21.80 -7.51 10.23
CA CYS A 102 -23.16 -7.67 10.72
C CYS A 102 -23.56 -9.14 10.66
N THR A 103 -24.46 -9.56 11.53
CA THR A 103 -25.13 -10.86 11.40
C THR A 103 -25.97 -10.93 10.12
N VAL A 104 -26.32 -12.15 9.71
CA VAL A 104 -27.30 -12.42 8.64
C VAL A 104 -28.30 -13.43 9.18
N ASN A 105 -29.59 -13.04 9.22
CA ASN A 105 -30.66 -13.72 9.96
C ASN A 105 -30.29 -13.98 11.43
N GLY A 106 -29.59 -13.05 12.09
CA GLY A 106 -29.14 -13.16 13.47
C GLY A 106 -27.92 -14.07 13.71
N ALA A 107 -27.36 -14.71 12.67
CA ALA A 107 -26.15 -15.53 12.76
C ALA A 107 -24.91 -14.75 12.30
N CYS A 108 -23.80 -14.83 13.04
CA CYS A 108 -22.51 -14.30 12.61
C CYS A 108 -21.80 -15.33 11.73
N MET A 109 -21.88 -15.19 10.40
CA MET A 109 -21.29 -16.15 9.46
C MET A 109 -19.97 -15.63 8.87
N GLY A 110 -18.93 -16.48 8.93
CA GLY A 110 -17.73 -16.36 8.10
C GLY A 110 -17.96 -16.99 6.72
N ASP A 111 -17.11 -16.64 5.75
CA ASP A 111 -17.41 -16.81 4.31
C ASP A 111 -17.46 -18.26 3.77
N ASN A 112 -17.28 -19.27 4.63
CA ASN A 112 -17.12 -20.68 4.22
C ASN A 112 -18.34 -21.58 4.50
N PHE A 113 -19.55 -21.10 4.20
CA PHE A 113 -20.73 -21.96 3.98
C PHE A 113 -21.49 -21.59 2.71
N ALA A 114 -21.12 -22.23 1.60
CA ALA A 114 -21.97 -22.28 0.41
C ALA A 114 -23.32 -22.93 0.76
N ALA A 115 -24.41 -22.44 0.17
CA ALA A 115 -25.78 -22.72 0.60
C ALA A 115 -26.14 -24.22 0.54
N VAL A 116 -26.15 -24.89 1.70
CA VAL A 116 -26.73 -26.23 1.85
C VAL A 116 -28.26 -26.10 1.82
N ASN A 117 -28.81 -26.17 0.61
CA ASN A 117 -30.26 -26.17 0.39
C ASN A 117 -30.83 -27.56 0.74
N GLY A 118 -30.93 -27.84 2.04
CA GLY A 118 -31.28 -29.15 2.61
C GLY A 118 -32.28 -29.01 3.75
N GLY A 119 -33.55 -28.78 3.42
CA GLY A 119 -34.60 -28.56 4.42
C GLY A 119 -34.94 -29.80 5.24
N VAL A 120 -34.60 -29.77 6.54
CA VAL A 120 -35.14 -30.70 7.56
C VAL A 120 -35.60 -29.86 8.75
N GLY A 121 -36.91 -29.86 9.03
CA GLY A 121 -37.48 -29.09 10.13
C GLY A 121 -37.75 -29.96 11.36
N MET A 122 -37.24 -29.54 12.52
CA MET A 122 -37.75 -29.85 13.87
C MET A 122 -37.47 -28.61 14.74
N SER A 123 -38.49 -27.87 15.19
CA SER A 123 -39.35 -28.20 16.35
C SER A 123 -38.67 -27.97 17.72
N GLY A 124 -38.31 -26.70 17.96
CA GLY A 124 -38.35 -25.94 19.21
C GLY A 124 -38.16 -26.59 20.59
N MET A 125 -37.37 -25.92 21.42
CA MET A 125 -37.55 -25.92 22.87
C MET A 125 -37.19 -24.53 23.45
N SER A 126 -37.88 -24.12 24.51
CA SER A 126 -37.82 -22.76 25.07
C SER A 126 -37.21 -22.77 26.47
N SER A 127 -36.73 -21.60 26.93
CA SER A 127 -36.30 -21.29 28.31
C SER A 127 -34.99 -22.01 28.75
N SER A 128 -34.30 -21.59 29.82
CA SER A 128 -34.67 -20.63 30.86
C SER A 128 -33.50 -19.76 31.37
N SER A 129 -33.84 -18.57 31.86
CA SER A 129 -32.97 -17.70 32.67
C SER A 129 -32.59 -18.30 34.02
N SER A 130 -31.41 -17.97 34.55
CA SER A 130 -31.09 -18.15 35.98
C SER A 130 -30.30 -16.97 36.55
N THR A 131 -31.01 -16.00 37.13
CA THR A 131 -30.44 -14.96 37.99
C THR A 131 -29.96 -15.58 39.30
N THR A 132 -28.88 -15.08 39.91
CA THR A 132 -28.59 -15.32 41.33
C THR A 132 -27.94 -14.07 41.94
N THR A 133 -28.27 -13.76 43.19
CA THR A 133 -27.94 -12.49 43.86
C THR A 133 -27.70 -12.74 45.34
N THR A 134 -26.82 -11.94 45.98
CA THR A 134 -26.53 -11.93 47.44
C THR A 134 -25.90 -13.24 47.98
N THR A 135 -25.23 -13.28 49.14
CA THR A 135 -25.21 -12.36 50.31
C THR A 135 -23.81 -11.98 50.80
N THR A 136 -23.70 -10.79 51.41
CA THR A 136 -22.61 -10.37 52.31
C THR A 136 -22.72 -11.02 53.70
N SER A 137 -21.58 -11.25 54.37
CA SER A 137 -21.52 -11.38 55.84
C SER A 137 -20.18 -10.89 56.41
N THR A 138 -20.21 -10.29 57.60
CA THR A 138 -19.12 -9.50 58.21
C THR A 138 -18.51 -10.20 59.44
N LEU A 139 -17.52 -9.54 60.09
CA LEU A 139 -16.83 -9.87 61.36
C LEU A 139 -15.60 -10.82 61.23
N GLY A 140 -14.52 -10.63 62.00
CA GLY A 140 -14.21 -9.52 62.93
C GLY A 140 -12.98 -9.79 63.83
N SER A 141 -12.44 -8.73 64.45
CA SER A 141 -11.22 -8.70 65.32
C SER A 141 -9.90 -9.03 64.60
N GLY A 142 -8.71 -8.53 64.99
CA GLY A 142 -8.27 -7.71 66.14
C GLY A 142 -6.92 -8.27 66.64
N ILE A 143 -5.85 -7.51 66.91
CA ILE A 143 -5.62 -6.63 68.07
C ILE A 143 -4.18 -6.04 67.95
N ASN A 144 -3.97 -4.74 68.26
CA ASN A 144 -2.76 -4.04 68.82
C ASN A 144 -1.31 -4.31 68.27
N GLU A 145 -0.30 -3.43 68.37
CA GLU A 145 -0.15 -2.04 68.86
C GLU A 145 1.18 -1.36 68.40
N ASN A 146 1.34 -0.09 68.78
CA ASN A 146 2.60 0.64 69.08
C ASN A 146 3.46 1.30 67.97
N ASN A 147 3.38 2.63 68.01
CA ASN A 147 4.48 3.63 68.00
C ASN A 147 5.07 4.18 66.68
N ALA A 148 5.23 5.51 66.75
CA ALA A 148 5.88 6.44 65.82
C ALA A 148 7.30 6.80 66.38
N PRO A 149 8.08 7.82 65.89
CA PRO A 149 7.73 8.85 64.91
C PRO A 149 8.79 9.29 63.86
N ARG A 150 8.27 9.70 62.69
CA ARG A 150 8.53 10.98 61.97
C ARG A 150 9.79 11.81 62.34
N THR A 151 10.68 12.06 61.35
CA THR A 151 11.40 13.35 61.16
C THR A 151 12.03 13.47 59.76
N SER A 152 12.64 14.62 59.42
CA SER A 152 12.94 15.06 58.04
C SER A 152 14.17 15.97 57.87
N SER A 153 14.96 15.78 56.80
CA SER A 153 15.87 16.75 56.12
C SER A 153 16.41 16.08 54.83
N VAL A 154 16.72 16.69 53.67
CA VAL A 154 17.18 18.03 53.20
C VAL A 154 18.71 18.20 53.15
N SER A 155 19.25 18.49 51.95
CA SER A 155 20.62 19.03 51.61
C SER A 155 21.87 18.17 51.95
N SER A 156 23.05 18.31 51.32
CA SER A 156 23.48 18.92 50.03
C SER A 156 24.96 18.60 49.69
N SER A 157 25.32 18.63 48.39
CA SER A 157 26.63 19.02 47.79
C SER A 157 27.98 18.65 48.43
N SER A 158 28.86 18.03 47.63
CA SER A 158 30.32 18.08 47.76
C SER A 158 30.98 18.28 46.37
N SER A 159 32.28 18.63 46.30
CA SER A 159 32.90 19.09 45.04
C SER A 159 34.43 19.02 44.98
N SER A 160 35.01 18.68 43.82
CA SER A 160 36.39 19.02 43.43
C SER A 160 36.52 19.13 41.89
N SER A 161 37.30 19.99 41.21
CA SER A 161 38.21 21.12 41.54
C SER A 161 39.74 20.98 41.30
N SER A 162 40.15 21.07 40.03
CA SER A 162 41.45 21.60 39.57
C SER A 162 41.27 22.15 38.14
N LYS A 163 41.54 23.41 37.76
CA LYS A 163 42.64 24.39 37.98
C LYS A 163 43.93 24.11 37.21
N GLY A 164 44.20 24.97 36.23
CA GLY A 164 45.46 25.15 35.49
C GLY A 164 45.28 26.31 34.50
N SER A 165 45.98 27.44 34.68
CA SER A 165 45.64 28.72 34.04
C SER A 165 46.85 29.42 33.39
N GLY A 166 46.61 30.18 32.31
CA GLY A 166 47.55 31.12 31.65
C GLY A 166 47.11 31.34 30.19
N SER A 167 46.66 32.51 29.70
CA SER A 167 47.12 33.91 29.85
C SER A 167 48.49 34.14 29.17
N SER A 168 48.69 35.05 28.20
CA SER A 168 47.82 36.05 27.53
C SER A 168 48.42 36.38 26.12
N THR A 169 48.07 37.37 25.28
CA THR A 169 47.41 38.69 25.45
C THR A 169 46.93 39.28 24.09
N SER A 170 46.04 40.29 24.16
CA SER A 170 45.91 41.47 23.27
C SER A 170 45.40 41.39 21.80
N GLU A 171 44.36 42.22 21.60
CA GLU A 171 44.13 43.20 20.50
C GLU A 171 43.47 42.85 19.15
N SER A 172 42.22 43.34 19.06
CA SER A 172 41.58 43.98 17.90
C SER A 172 40.96 43.11 16.79
N GLY A 173 39.89 43.62 16.17
CA GLY A 173 39.33 43.08 14.92
C GLY A 173 37.89 42.60 15.01
N SER A 174 37.01 43.28 14.27
CA SER A 174 35.57 43.05 14.11
C SER A 174 35.11 41.61 13.82
N ALA A 175 33.94 41.28 14.37
CA ALA A 175 32.86 40.50 13.75
C ALA A 175 33.20 39.18 13.02
N ASN A 176 32.99 38.06 13.70
CA ASN A 176 32.19 36.97 13.13
C ASN A 176 31.46 36.18 14.22
N SER A 177 30.24 35.70 13.94
CA SER A 177 29.43 34.89 14.88
C SER A 177 28.72 33.77 14.12
N GLY A 178 28.72 32.56 14.68
CA GLY A 178 28.07 31.38 14.10
C GLY A 178 29.02 30.42 13.39
N SER A 179 29.85 29.68 14.15
CA SER A 179 30.67 28.57 13.61
C SER A 179 30.90 27.44 14.63
N GLN A 180 29.84 27.02 15.35
CA GLN A 180 29.88 25.85 16.25
C GLN A 180 28.52 25.11 16.31
N HIS A 181 28.25 24.23 15.33
CA HIS A 181 27.44 22.99 15.50
C HIS A 181 27.46 22.09 14.24
N LEU A 182 28.62 21.91 13.60
CA LEU A 182 28.70 21.16 12.33
C LEU A 182 28.74 19.63 12.51
N ASP A 183 28.96 19.14 13.73
CA ASP A 183 29.23 17.72 14.02
C ASP A 183 27.96 16.84 14.11
N ASP A 184 26.77 17.44 14.23
CA ASP A 184 25.48 16.73 14.27
C ASP A 184 24.85 16.47 12.88
N TYR A 185 25.45 17.02 11.82
CA TYR A 185 24.93 16.93 10.46
C TYR A 185 25.36 15.64 9.77
N GLU A 186 24.40 14.94 9.14
CA GLU A 186 24.71 13.81 8.25
C GLU A 186 25.71 14.24 7.16
N PRO A 187 26.65 13.36 6.77
CA PRO A 187 27.59 13.66 5.69
C PRO A 187 26.81 13.93 4.38
N PRO A 188 27.06 15.05 3.67
CA PRO A 188 26.32 15.37 2.47
C PRO A 188 26.69 14.41 1.34
N ALA A 189 25.68 13.99 0.56
CA ALA A 189 25.88 13.07 -0.57
C ALA A 189 26.80 13.62 -1.67
N THR A 190 27.02 14.94 -1.72
CA THR A 190 28.04 15.58 -2.57
C THR A 190 28.78 16.68 -1.77
N PRO A 191 30.04 17.01 -2.11
CA PRO A 191 30.84 17.98 -1.34
C PRO A 191 30.26 19.40 -1.22
N ASN A 192 29.31 19.76 -2.09
CA ASN A 192 28.62 21.05 -2.11
C ASN A 192 27.09 20.92 -1.95
N GLY A 193 26.60 19.73 -1.56
CA GLY A 193 25.17 19.50 -1.36
C GLY A 193 24.66 20.02 -0.02
N PRO A 194 23.34 20.01 0.20
CA PRO A 194 22.77 20.32 1.49
C PRO A 194 23.18 19.26 2.52
N ARG A 195 23.07 19.62 3.79
CA ARG A 195 23.20 18.75 4.96
C ARG A 195 21.91 18.81 5.76
N ILE A 196 21.59 17.73 6.47
CA ILE A 196 20.44 17.65 7.37
C ILE A 196 20.88 17.03 8.70
N ALA A 197 20.29 17.50 9.80
CA ALA A 197 20.51 16.98 11.16
C ALA A 197 19.16 16.80 11.87
N LEU A 198 18.98 15.71 12.61
CA LEU A 198 17.81 15.58 13.50
C LEU A 198 17.93 16.56 14.67
N LEU A 199 16.83 17.19 15.04
CA LEU A 199 16.73 17.92 16.30
C LEU A 199 16.22 16.96 17.37
N GLY A 200 17.01 16.70 18.41
CA GLY A 200 16.69 15.70 19.44
C GLY A 200 16.97 14.24 19.02
N PRO A 201 16.53 13.24 19.80
CA PRO A 201 17.01 11.86 19.69
C PRO A 201 16.60 11.16 18.39
N ARG A 202 17.44 10.23 17.91
CA ARG A 202 17.17 9.36 16.75
C ARG A 202 16.19 8.21 17.07
N TYR A 203 16.13 7.79 18.33
CA TYR A 203 15.21 6.76 18.81
C TYR A 203 14.28 7.37 19.85
N MET A 204 12.97 7.22 19.68
CA MET A 204 11.97 7.68 20.63
C MET A 204 11.02 6.54 20.99
N GLU A 205 10.62 6.48 22.25
CA GLU A 205 9.58 5.56 22.72
C GLU A 205 8.30 6.34 23.00
N LEU A 206 7.18 5.82 22.51
CA LEU A 206 5.83 6.34 22.74
C LEU A 206 4.99 5.28 23.44
N GLN A 207 3.98 5.69 24.19
CA GLN A 207 2.98 4.77 24.71
C GLN A 207 1.85 4.65 23.69
N GLN A 208 1.29 3.44 23.52
CA GLN A 208 0.13 3.23 22.65
C GLN A 208 -0.99 4.23 23.01
N ARG A 209 -1.62 4.79 21.97
CA ARG A 209 -2.63 5.86 22.03
C ARG A 209 -2.11 7.25 22.44
N SER A 210 -0.80 7.46 22.68
CA SER A 210 -0.29 8.81 22.93
C SER A 210 -0.37 9.70 21.68
N SER A 211 -0.62 11.00 21.85
CA SER A 211 -0.43 11.99 20.80
C SER A 211 1.05 12.18 20.49
N PHE A 212 1.42 12.26 19.21
CA PHE A 212 2.76 12.68 18.78
C PHE A 212 2.66 13.44 17.45
N ASP A 213 3.12 14.69 17.47
CA ASP A 213 3.31 15.59 16.33
C ASP A 213 4.48 16.54 16.66
N ARG A 214 4.77 17.53 15.81
CA ARG A 214 5.80 18.56 16.06
C ARG A 214 5.73 19.18 17.45
N CYS A 215 6.90 19.39 18.03
CA CYS A 215 7.06 20.13 19.26
C CYS A 215 6.62 21.59 19.11
N HIS A 216 5.95 22.10 20.14
CA HIS A 216 5.70 23.53 20.26
C HIS A 216 7.02 24.28 20.43
N SER A 217 7.10 25.54 20.00
CA SER A 217 8.32 26.37 20.05
C SER A 217 8.84 26.68 21.47
N SER A 218 8.10 26.24 22.50
CA SER A 218 8.41 26.36 23.93
C SER A 218 8.56 25.00 24.63
N ALA A 219 8.61 23.90 23.88
CA ALA A 219 8.70 22.55 24.43
C ALA A 219 10.15 22.20 24.80
N SER A 220 10.35 21.35 25.83
CA SER A 220 11.68 20.95 26.28
C SER A 220 12.25 19.81 25.42
N LEU A 221 13.58 19.63 25.44
CA LEU A 221 14.27 18.53 24.75
C LEU A 221 13.88 17.11 25.24
N GLN A 222 13.04 16.99 26.27
CA GLN A 222 12.50 15.74 26.82
C GLN A 222 11.00 15.59 26.60
N SER A 223 10.35 16.51 25.87
CA SER A 223 8.92 16.44 25.60
C SER A 223 8.58 15.43 24.50
N VAL A 224 7.42 14.80 24.61
CA VAL A 224 7.00 13.66 23.76
C VAL A 224 6.36 14.19 22.46
N CYS A 225 7.21 14.73 21.60
CA CYS A 225 6.86 15.36 20.32
C CYS A 225 8.05 15.28 19.35
N ASP A 226 7.81 15.57 18.06
CA ASP A 226 8.86 15.64 17.04
C ASP A 226 9.57 17.01 17.11
N PRO A 227 10.85 17.11 17.53
CA PRO A 227 11.54 18.40 17.57
C PRO A 227 12.00 18.86 16.17
N GLY A 228 11.79 18.03 15.15
CA GLY A 228 12.07 18.28 13.75
C GLY A 228 13.45 17.81 13.28
N ALA A 229 13.87 18.38 12.16
CA ALA A 229 15.21 18.31 11.62
C ALA A 229 15.58 19.70 11.06
N GLN A 230 16.85 20.08 11.20
CA GLN A 230 17.42 21.32 10.64
C GLN A 230 18.23 20.99 9.37
N ALA A 231 18.30 21.95 8.45
CA ALA A 231 19.01 21.79 7.18
C ALA A 231 19.82 23.03 6.79
N PHE A 232 21.03 22.79 6.28
CA PHE A 232 21.94 23.83 5.86
C PHE A 232 22.65 23.45 4.55
N ASP A 233 22.74 24.39 3.61
CA ASP A 233 23.45 24.26 2.35
C ASP A 233 24.58 25.30 2.27
N PRO A 234 25.82 24.92 1.86
CA PRO A 234 26.95 25.86 1.81
C PRO A 234 26.79 27.06 0.86
N ARG A 235 25.82 27.03 -0.06
CA ARG A 235 25.56 28.07 -1.06
C ARG A 235 24.26 28.83 -0.79
N GLU A 236 23.23 28.14 -0.29
CA GLU A 236 21.90 28.72 -0.05
C GLU A 236 21.62 29.07 1.43
N GLY A 237 22.46 28.61 2.36
CA GLY A 237 22.30 28.86 3.79
C GLY A 237 21.26 27.94 4.43
N ASN A 238 20.42 28.49 5.30
CA ASN A 238 19.40 27.73 6.02
C ASN A 238 18.29 27.23 5.07
N LEU A 239 18.00 25.93 5.13
CA LEU A 239 16.97 25.24 4.34
C LEU A 239 15.87 24.59 5.20
N ASP A 240 15.71 24.97 6.48
CA ASP A 240 14.75 24.33 7.41
C ASP A 240 13.32 24.31 6.86
N ARG A 241 12.91 25.39 6.17
CA ARG A 241 11.58 25.51 5.53
C ARG A 241 11.41 24.68 4.25
N ARG A 242 12.47 24.00 3.79
CA ARG A 242 12.43 23.00 2.71
C ARG A 242 12.62 21.58 3.22
N VAL A 243 12.72 21.38 4.53
CA VAL A 243 12.70 20.04 5.14
C VAL A 243 11.29 19.47 4.98
N THR A 244 11.23 18.25 4.48
CA THR A 244 10.04 17.41 4.42
C THR A 244 10.19 16.24 5.37
N VAL A 245 9.08 15.77 5.94
CA VAL A 245 8.97 14.50 6.67
C VAL A 245 8.03 13.59 5.89
N CYS A 246 8.52 12.42 5.48
CA CYS A 246 7.83 11.47 4.61
C CYS A 246 7.22 12.10 3.34
N GLY A 247 7.94 13.07 2.75
CA GLY A 247 7.51 13.81 1.55
C GLY A 247 6.59 15.01 1.80
N GLN A 248 6.04 15.18 3.01
CA GLN A 248 5.21 16.34 3.37
C GLN A 248 6.08 17.47 3.98
N PRO A 249 5.80 18.76 3.71
CA PRO A 249 6.54 19.87 4.35
C PRO A 249 6.49 19.79 5.88
N LEU A 250 7.66 19.74 6.54
CA LEU A 250 7.75 19.68 8.00
C LEU A 250 7.22 20.99 8.61
N ILE A 251 7.67 22.12 8.04
CA ILE A 251 7.19 23.47 8.33
C ILE A 251 6.44 23.96 7.07
N PRO A 252 5.11 24.09 7.08
CA PRO A 252 4.37 24.53 5.91
C PRO A 252 4.57 26.03 5.60
N PRO A 253 4.31 26.46 4.36
CA PRO A 253 4.11 27.86 4.00
C PRO A 253 3.11 28.59 4.92
N ARG A 254 3.29 29.90 5.11
CA ARG A 254 2.32 30.73 5.86
C ARG A 254 0.92 30.60 5.24
N GLY A 255 -0.08 30.32 6.07
CA GLY A 255 -1.47 30.12 5.66
C GLY A 255 -1.86 28.66 5.42
N GLN A 256 -0.90 27.74 5.28
CA GLN A 256 -1.19 26.31 5.15
C GLN A 256 -1.15 25.59 6.51
N VAL A 257 -2.08 24.67 6.72
CA VAL A 257 -2.14 23.83 7.94
C VAL A 257 -1.10 22.71 7.83
N ALA A 258 -0.38 22.46 8.92
CA ALA A 258 0.66 21.45 8.97
C ALA A 258 0.06 20.04 9.10
N VAL A 259 0.36 19.13 8.16
CA VAL A 259 -0.06 17.71 8.25
C VAL A 259 0.62 17.08 9.48
N PRO A 260 -0.09 16.39 10.40
CA PRO A 260 0.52 15.75 11.56
C PRO A 260 1.60 14.73 11.17
N VAL A 261 2.73 14.75 11.86
CA VAL A 261 3.94 13.98 11.50
C VAL A 261 3.67 12.48 11.28
N LEU A 262 2.96 11.82 12.19
CA LEU A 262 2.69 10.39 12.05
C LEU A 262 1.80 10.09 10.83
N LEU A 263 0.79 10.95 10.58
CA LEU A 263 -0.12 10.83 9.44
C LEU A 263 0.61 11.07 8.11
N ALA A 264 1.52 12.04 8.06
CA ALA A 264 2.40 12.28 6.90
C ALA A 264 3.25 11.06 6.54
N CYS A 265 3.59 10.22 7.53
CA CYS A 265 4.33 8.97 7.35
C CYS A 265 3.46 7.71 7.25
N GLY A 266 2.12 7.81 7.30
CA GLY A 266 1.22 6.64 7.29
C GLY A 266 1.32 5.77 8.56
N THR A 267 1.76 6.33 9.68
CA THR A 267 2.01 5.63 10.95
C THR A 267 0.99 6.03 12.02
N SER A 268 0.86 5.23 13.08
CA SER A 268 -0.15 5.48 14.14
C SER A 268 0.26 4.90 15.49
N THR A 269 0.12 5.69 16.56
CA THR A 269 0.30 5.21 17.94
C THR A 269 -0.83 4.28 18.42
N GLN A 270 -1.87 4.04 17.61
CA GLN A 270 -2.90 3.06 17.95
C GLN A 270 -2.37 1.61 17.87
N LEU A 271 -1.29 1.36 17.12
CA LEU A 271 -0.68 0.04 16.94
C LEU A 271 0.72 0.01 17.57
N PRO A 272 1.04 -0.98 18.43
CA PRO A 272 2.40 -1.19 18.92
C PRO A 272 3.33 -1.63 17.78
N GLY A 273 4.56 -1.15 17.77
CA GLY A 273 5.52 -1.40 16.70
C GLY A 273 6.63 -0.36 16.61
N SER A 274 7.66 -0.63 15.81
CA SER A 274 8.75 0.31 15.50
C SER A 274 8.60 0.85 14.09
N PHE A 275 8.56 2.18 13.95
CA PHE A 275 8.29 2.89 12.71
C PHE A 275 9.41 3.90 12.42
N ASN A 276 9.82 4.04 11.16
CA ASN A 276 10.87 4.99 10.77
C ASN A 276 10.25 6.21 10.06
N LEU A 277 10.45 7.41 10.62
CA LEU A 277 10.12 8.68 9.98
C LEU A 277 11.34 9.18 9.20
N THR A 278 11.22 9.36 7.89
CA THR A 278 12.29 9.87 7.03
C THR A 278 12.16 11.38 6.85
N TYR A 279 13.23 12.12 7.12
CA TYR A 279 13.34 13.56 6.87
C TYR A 279 14.25 13.80 5.68
N SER A 280 13.88 14.71 4.77
CA SER A 280 14.70 15.04 3.61
C SER A 280 14.60 16.51 3.20
N VAL A 281 15.65 17.03 2.57
CA VAL A 281 15.74 18.41 2.08
C VAL A 281 16.37 18.42 0.69
N ARG A 282 15.88 19.29 -0.21
CA ARG A 282 16.46 19.51 -1.55
C ARG A 282 16.87 20.98 -1.73
N ASN A 283 18.09 21.20 -2.24
CA ASN A 283 18.57 22.55 -2.60
C ASN A 283 18.10 22.97 -4.01
N SER A 284 18.35 24.22 -4.42
CA SER A 284 17.96 24.73 -5.74
C SER A 284 18.72 24.08 -6.90
N ALA A 285 19.93 23.56 -6.63
CA ALA A 285 20.70 22.75 -7.58
C ALA A 285 20.22 21.28 -7.65
N GLY A 286 19.10 20.94 -7.02
CA GLY A 286 18.49 19.62 -7.07
C GLY A 286 19.10 18.57 -6.14
N ALA A 287 20.22 18.84 -5.47
CA ALA A 287 20.88 17.91 -4.56
C ALA A 287 20.05 17.68 -3.29
N ILE A 288 20.07 16.44 -2.77
CA ILE A 288 19.25 15.98 -1.64
C ILE A 288 20.15 15.61 -0.45
N ALA A 289 19.67 15.84 0.76
CA ALA A 289 20.14 15.14 1.96
C ALA A 289 18.97 14.57 2.76
N SER A 290 19.18 13.45 3.45
CA SER A 290 18.13 12.74 4.19
C SER A 290 18.65 12.10 5.47
N THR A 291 17.80 12.05 6.49
CA THR A 291 18.03 11.35 7.78
C THR A 291 16.74 10.67 8.23
N TRP A 292 16.76 9.90 9.31
CA TRP A 292 15.59 9.17 9.82
C TRP A 292 15.58 9.07 11.34
N ARG A 293 14.38 9.14 11.92
CA ARG A 293 14.09 8.85 13.34
C ARG A 293 13.27 7.58 13.44
N GLN A 294 13.59 6.71 14.39
CA GLN A 294 12.75 5.57 14.74
C GLN A 294 11.87 5.90 15.96
N ILE A 295 10.61 5.49 15.87
CA ILE A 295 9.59 5.61 16.91
C ILE A 295 9.12 4.19 17.28
N THR A 296 9.32 3.78 18.53
CA THR A 296 8.79 2.53 19.07
C THR A 296 7.58 2.81 19.93
N VAL A 297 6.41 2.37 19.48
CA VAL A 297 5.14 2.44 20.22
C VAL A 297 5.05 1.22 21.12
N ARG A 298 5.26 1.43 22.43
CA ARG A 298 5.06 0.42 23.49
C ARG A 298 3.56 0.13 23.68
N PRO A 299 3.14 -1.13 23.88
CA PRO A 299 1.73 -1.47 24.04
C PRO A 299 1.17 -0.98 25.38
N MET A 300 -0.11 -0.61 25.38
CA MET A 300 -0.87 -0.35 26.61
C MET A 300 -1.62 -1.61 27.01
N CYS A 301 -1.03 -2.37 27.92
CA CYS A 301 -1.56 -3.66 28.35
C CYS A 301 -2.80 -3.51 29.25
N PRO A 302 -3.68 -4.53 29.28
CA PRO A 302 -4.76 -4.63 30.26
C PRO A 302 -4.25 -4.57 31.71
N GLU A 303 -5.17 -4.39 32.66
CA GLU A 303 -4.85 -4.62 34.08
C GLU A 303 -4.39 -6.07 34.30
N GLU A 304 -3.52 -6.28 35.29
CA GLU A 304 -2.79 -7.53 35.58
C GLU A 304 -1.76 -7.99 34.51
N GLU A 305 -1.80 -7.44 33.28
CA GLU A 305 -0.80 -7.71 32.23
C GLU A 305 0.37 -6.71 32.20
N ARG A 306 1.48 -7.12 31.58
CA ARG A 306 2.71 -6.33 31.45
C ARG A 306 3.24 -6.29 30.02
N PRO A 307 3.92 -5.21 29.59
CA PRO A 307 4.63 -5.19 28.31
C PRO A 307 5.82 -6.15 28.35
N CYS A 308 6.11 -6.78 27.22
CA CYS A 308 7.10 -7.83 27.10
C CYS A 308 8.48 -7.34 26.64
N ASN A 309 9.47 -8.22 26.72
CA ASN A 309 10.86 -7.91 26.35
C ASN A 309 11.05 -7.60 24.85
N ASP A 310 10.06 -7.87 24.00
CA ASP A 310 10.03 -7.44 22.60
C ASP A 310 9.63 -5.96 22.42
N GLY A 311 9.18 -5.30 23.50
CA GLY A 311 8.75 -3.90 23.52
C GLY A 311 7.41 -3.63 22.82
N VAL A 312 6.80 -4.64 22.17
CA VAL A 312 5.63 -4.48 21.27
C VAL A 312 4.48 -5.44 21.56
N SER A 313 4.66 -6.43 22.44
CA SER A 313 3.59 -7.33 22.91
C SER A 313 3.28 -7.13 24.40
N CYS A 314 2.07 -7.51 24.80
CA CYS A 314 1.72 -7.72 26.20
C CYS A 314 1.83 -9.20 26.56
N SER A 315 1.90 -9.48 27.85
CA SER A 315 1.64 -10.81 28.38
C SER A 315 0.18 -11.22 28.19
N MET A 316 -0.07 -12.52 28.37
CA MET A 316 -1.38 -13.08 28.66
C MET A 316 -1.24 -13.93 29.94
N GLU A 317 -2.13 -13.74 30.91
CA GLU A 317 -2.07 -14.34 32.25
C GLU A 317 -0.72 -14.04 32.95
N GLY A 318 -0.17 -12.83 32.73
CA GLY A 318 1.13 -12.41 33.25
C GLY A 318 2.35 -13.07 32.60
N LEU A 319 2.14 -14.07 31.72
CA LEU A 319 3.18 -14.72 30.93
C LEU A 319 3.35 -14.02 29.59
N CYS A 320 4.56 -13.51 29.33
CA CYS A 320 4.92 -13.07 27.99
C CYS A 320 5.03 -14.28 27.05
N PRO A 321 4.66 -14.14 25.75
CA PRO A 321 4.90 -15.17 24.75
C PRO A 321 6.42 -15.34 24.56
N THR A 322 6.99 -16.28 25.30
CA THR A 322 8.42 -16.58 25.29
C THR A 322 8.70 -17.62 24.22
N THR A 323 9.63 -17.32 23.30
CA THR A 323 10.28 -18.32 22.46
C THR A 323 10.92 -19.37 23.37
N THR A 324 10.35 -20.57 23.41
CA THR A 324 10.41 -21.41 24.61
C THR A 324 11.74 -22.16 24.74
N ALA A 325 12.60 -21.70 25.64
CA ALA A 325 13.80 -22.43 26.04
C ALA A 325 13.44 -23.46 27.13
N LEU A 326 13.43 -24.75 26.77
CA LEU A 326 13.14 -25.85 27.70
C LEU A 326 14.42 -26.55 28.18
N ALA A 327 14.50 -26.73 29.50
CA ALA A 327 15.45 -27.62 30.17
C ALA A 327 14.91 -29.08 30.20
N PRO A 328 15.75 -30.11 30.40
CA PRO A 328 15.51 -31.42 29.78
C PRO A 328 14.58 -32.36 30.56
N VAL A 329 13.69 -33.02 29.81
CA VAL A 329 13.09 -34.32 30.14
C VAL A 329 13.26 -35.24 28.91
N SER A 330 13.29 -36.55 29.13
CA SER A 330 13.74 -37.60 28.18
C SER A 330 13.06 -37.59 26.78
N PRO A 331 13.74 -38.11 25.74
CA PRO A 331 13.54 -37.64 24.37
C PRO A 331 12.30 -38.20 23.67
N ALA A 332 11.24 -37.38 23.59
CA ALA A 332 10.42 -37.32 22.39
C ALA A 332 11.13 -36.44 21.34
N SER A 333 11.05 -36.81 20.06
CA SER A 333 11.73 -36.14 18.94
C SER A 333 11.56 -34.62 18.95
N THR A 334 12.57 -33.89 19.41
CA THR A 334 12.57 -32.43 19.39
C THR A 334 12.60 -31.93 17.94
N ALA A 335 11.52 -31.29 17.51
CA ALA A 335 11.52 -30.53 16.28
C ALA A 335 12.65 -29.48 16.33
N ARG A 336 13.42 -29.36 15.24
CA ARG A 336 14.43 -28.30 15.15
C ARG A 336 13.73 -26.93 15.21
N PRO A 337 14.34 -25.92 15.86
CA PRO A 337 13.86 -24.56 15.75
C PRO A 337 14.02 -24.09 14.30
N ASN A 338 12.94 -23.55 13.72
CA ASN A 338 12.96 -23.11 12.33
C ASN A 338 13.90 -21.91 12.15
N LEU A 339 14.90 -22.08 11.29
CA LEU A 339 15.85 -21.06 10.86
C LEU A 339 15.24 -20.26 9.69
N PRO A 340 15.32 -18.92 9.70
CA PRO A 340 14.80 -18.13 8.59
C PRO A 340 15.55 -18.44 7.28
N PRO A 341 14.89 -18.30 6.12
CA PRO A 341 15.52 -18.52 4.83
C PRO A 341 16.67 -17.55 4.58
N VAL A 342 17.69 -17.98 3.85
CA VAL A 342 18.81 -17.12 3.44
C VAL A 342 18.50 -16.56 2.05
N ILE A 343 18.47 -15.23 1.93
CA ILE A 343 18.26 -14.50 0.68
C ILE A 343 19.48 -13.65 0.33
N SER A 344 19.88 -13.62 -0.94
CA SER A 344 21.02 -12.83 -1.43
C SER A 344 20.71 -12.21 -2.79
N LEU A 345 20.99 -10.91 -2.95
CA LEU A 345 20.70 -10.18 -4.17
C LEU A 345 21.51 -10.72 -5.35
N ILE A 346 20.90 -10.89 -6.52
CA ILE A 346 21.62 -11.25 -7.75
C ILE A 346 22.30 -9.97 -8.27
N THR A 347 23.62 -9.92 -8.23
CA THR A 347 24.42 -8.76 -8.65
C THR A 347 25.29 -9.05 -9.86
N SER A 348 25.47 -8.03 -10.70
CA SER A 348 26.44 -7.98 -11.79
C SER A 348 27.04 -6.57 -11.87
N ASP A 349 28.05 -6.37 -12.72
CA ASP A 349 28.66 -5.04 -12.95
C ASP A 349 27.66 -4.02 -13.50
N ILE A 350 26.64 -4.50 -14.23
CA ILE A 350 25.51 -3.70 -14.75
C ILE A 350 24.44 -3.50 -13.67
N LEU A 351 24.24 -4.49 -12.79
CA LEU A 351 23.19 -4.52 -11.78
C LEU A 351 23.72 -4.75 -10.36
N PRO A 352 24.47 -3.80 -9.78
CA PRO A 352 24.92 -3.85 -8.39
C PRO A 352 23.75 -3.54 -7.41
N SER A 353 24.03 -3.56 -6.10
CA SER A 353 23.05 -3.29 -5.03
C SER A 353 22.50 -1.86 -5.02
N ARG A 354 23.15 -0.93 -5.72
CA ARG A 354 22.63 0.41 -6.06
C ARG A 354 22.74 0.59 -7.57
N VAL A 355 21.64 0.39 -8.29
CA VAL A 355 21.58 0.57 -9.75
C VAL A 355 21.20 2.01 -10.11
N GLY A 356 21.92 2.59 -11.06
CA GLY A 356 21.54 3.86 -11.69
C GLY A 356 20.59 3.60 -12.86
N VAL A 357 19.41 4.22 -12.83
CA VAL A 357 18.42 4.17 -13.91
C VAL A 357 18.28 5.57 -14.49
N LYS A 358 18.42 5.73 -15.81
CA LYS A 358 18.28 7.05 -16.46
C LYS A 358 16.85 7.57 -16.29
N GLN A 359 16.67 8.86 -16.04
CA GLN A 359 15.33 9.44 -15.93
C GLN A 359 14.53 9.18 -17.22
N GLY A 360 13.30 8.66 -17.09
CA GLY A 360 12.45 8.26 -18.21
C GLY A 360 12.74 6.89 -18.84
N SER A 361 13.86 6.22 -18.51
CA SER A 361 14.01 4.79 -18.85
C SER A 361 13.07 3.92 -18.01
N SER A 362 12.65 2.78 -18.56
CA SER A 362 11.93 1.76 -17.80
C SER A 362 12.87 1.00 -16.87
N TYR A 363 12.43 0.71 -15.65
CA TYR A 363 13.04 -0.31 -14.78
C TYR A 363 11.96 -1.31 -14.35
N SER A 364 12.12 -2.57 -14.73
CA SER A 364 11.14 -3.65 -14.55
C SER A 364 11.86 -4.97 -14.24
N TYR A 365 11.12 -6.04 -13.91
CA TYR A 365 11.72 -7.36 -13.74
C TYR A 365 12.21 -7.92 -15.09
N CYS A 366 13.45 -8.40 -15.14
CA CYS A 366 14.09 -8.85 -16.39
C CYS A 366 13.35 -9.99 -17.11
N ASN A 367 12.70 -10.88 -16.36
CA ASN A 367 11.92 -12.01 -16.88
C ASN A 367 12.64 -12.86 -17.96
N GLY A 368 13.95 -13.08 -17.80
CA GLY A 368 14.79 -13.82 -18.75
C GLY A 368 15.54 -12.96 -19.77
N SER A 369 15.35 -11.63 -19.76
CA SER A 369 16.18 -10.67 -20.50
C SER A 369 17.48 -10.38 -19.74
N ASP A 370 18.59 -10.12 -20.44
CA ASP A 370 19.82 -9.63 -19.80
C ASP A 370 19.75 -8.12 -19.55
N PRO A 371 20.11 -7.62 -18.35
CA PRO A 371 20.16 -6.19 -18.08
C PRO A 371 21.32 -5.52 -18.84
N SER A 372 21.12 -4.28 -19.30
CA SER A 372 22.13 -3.47 -19.97
C SER A 372 22.37 -2.13 -19.26
N HIS A 373 23.47 -1.43 -19.56
CA HIS A 373 23.74 -0.10 -18.97
C HIS A 373 22.74 0.98 -19.43
N ASP A 374 22.11 0.83 -20.60
CA ASP A 374 21.12 1.79 -21.13
C ASP A 374 19.69 1.43 -20.73
N ALA A 375 19.39 0.13 -20.60
CA ALA A 375 18.14 -0.43 -20.10
C ALA A 375 18.44 -1.52 -19.05
N PRO A 376 18.68 -1.13 -17.78
CA PRO A 376 18.78 -2.06 -16.67
C PRO A 376 17.41 -2.61 -16.27
N CYS A 377 17.37 -3.85 -15.79
CA CYS A 377 16.18 -4.52 -15.27
C CYS A 377 16.53 -5.28 -13.99
N GLU A 378 15.55 -5.59 -13.15
CA GLU A 378 15.75 -6.33 -11.90
C GLU A 378 15.92 -7.83 -12.19
N LEU A 379 17.05 -8.40 -11.75
CA LEU A 379 17.30 -9.85 -11.78
C LEU A 379 16.68 -10.57 -10.58
N GLY A 380 16.44 -9.84 -9.48
CA GLY A 380 15.92 -10.36 -8.22
C GLY A 380 17.02 -10.80 -7.25
N ALA A 381 16.73 -11.85 -6.50
CA ALA A 381 17.60 -12.45 -5.51
C ALA A 381 17.57 -13.98 -5.65
N LEU A 382 18.55 -14.67 -5.06
CA LEU A 382 18.50 -16.10 -4.79
C LEU A 382 17.99 -16.30 -3.37
N ALA A 383 17.18 -17.34 -3.14
CA ALA A 383 16.69 -17.69 -1.80
C ALA A 383 16.75 -19.20 -1.56
N ILE A 384 17.20 -19.59 -0.36
CA ILE A 384 17.22 -20.98 0.13
C ILE A 384 16.66 -21.09 1.54
N ASP A 385 15.87 -22.13 1.77
CA ASP A 385 15.43 -22.60 3.07
C ASP A 385 16.48 -23.58 3.62
N PRO A 386 17.14 -23.30 4.77
CA PRO A 386 18.18 -24.14 5.33
C PRO A 386 17.66 -25.36 6.11
N ASP A 387 16.40 -25.37 6.55
CA ASP A 387 15.78 -26.52 7.22
C ASP A 387 15.17 -27.48 6.19
N GLY A 388 14.49 -26.90 5.19
CA GLY A 388 14.06 -27.57 3.98
C GLY A 388 12.81 -28.44 4.11
N GLY A 389 12.37 -28.95 2.95
CA GLY A 389 11.24 -29.86 2.86
C GLY A 389 11.47 -31.24 3.52
N PRO A 390 10.46 -32.12 3.48
CA PRO A 390 10.50 -33.45 4.11
C PRO A 390 11.77 -34.24 3.74
N GLY A 391 12.65 -34.44 4.73
CA GLY A 391 13.98 -35.05 4.53
C GLY A 391 15.17 -34.12 4.77
N PHE A 392 14.95 -32.88 5.22
CA PHE A 392 15.99 -31.90 5.57
C PHE A 392 16.92 -31.52 4.41
N GLN A 393 16.36 -31.42 3.20
CA GLN A 393 17.11 -30.98 2.02
C GLN A 393 16.88 -29.49 1.77
N VAL A 394 17.98 -28.73 1.74
CA VAL A 394 18.00 -27.27 1.47
C VAL A 394 17.12 -26.94 0.27
N THR A 395 16.03 -26.21 0.52
CA THR A 395 14.96 -26.04 -0.47
C THR A 395 15.07 -24.69 -1.15
N ASN A 396 15.10 -24.66 -2.48
CA ASN A 396 15.25 -23.43 -3.25
C ASN A 396 13.93 -22.64 -3.26
N LEU A 397 13.92 -21.47 -2.62
CA LEU A 397 12.77 -20.57 -2.53
C LEU A 397 12.81 -19.41 -3.55
N THR A 398 13.79 -19.38 -4.46
CA THR A 398 13.98 -18.29 -5.44
C THR A 398 12.70 -17.98 -6.24
N GLY A 399 11.93 -19.00 -6.64
CA GLY A 399 10.65 -18.86 -7.34
C GLY A 399 9.46 -18.38 -6.47
N SER A 400 9.69 -18.12 -5.18
CA SER A 400 8.70 -17.62 -4.21
C SER A 400 9.02 -16.21 -3.69
N ILE A 401 10.08 -15.56 -4.21
CA ILE A 401 10.45 -14.18 -3.83
C ILE A 401 9.37 -13.20 -4.28
N ILE A 402 9.08 -12.23 -3.41
CA ILE A 402 8.13 -11.12 -3.62
C ILE A 402 8.91 -9.81 -3.61
N ALA A 403 8.65 -8.94 -4.59
CA ALA A 403 9.13 -7.55 -4.54
C ALA A 403 8.08 -6.66 -3.87
N CYS A 404 8.53 -5.80 -2.95
CA CYS A 404 7.76 -4.74 -2.30
C CYS A 404 6.38 -5.22 -1.80
N PRO A 405 6.38 -6.19 -0.88
CA PRO A 405 5.17 -6.86 -0.41
C PRO A 405 4.16 -5.87 0.19
N PRO A 406 2.84 -6.11 0.04
CA PRO A 406 1.84 -5.32 0.73
C PRO A 406 1.98 -5.46 2.25
N THR A 407 1.61 -4.43 3.00
CA THR A 407 1.78 -4.36 4.47
C THR A 407 1.18 -5.56 5.22
N ALA A 408 0.14 -6.18 4.68
CA ALA A 408 -0.44 -7.43 5.19
C ALA A 408 0.58 -8.57 5.36
N CYS A 409 1.61 -8.65 4.50
CA CYS A 409 2.65 -9.67 4.58
C CYS A 409 3.79 -9.35 5.55
N LEU A 410 3.86 -8.10 6.04
CA LEU A 410 4.83 -7.64 7.04
C LEU A 410 4.27 -7.76 8.48
N GLY A 411 3.05 -8.29 8.64
CA GLY A 411 2.44 -8.58 9.93
C GLY A 411 2.96 -9.85 10.60
N LYS A 412 2.67 -10.02 11.90
CA LYS A 412 3.12 -11.18 12.71
C LYS A 412 2.65 -12.55 12.19
N GLY A 413 1.65 -12.62 11.32
CA GLY A 413 1.19 -13.87 10.68
C GLY A 413 2.05 -14.32 9.49
N GLY A 414 3.02 -13.53 9.05
CA GLY A 414 3.73 -13.75 7.78
C GLY A 414 2.88 -13.35 6.57
N CYS A 415 3.29 -13.79 5.37
CA CYS A 415 2.58 -13.47 4.14
C CYS A 415 1.50 -14.52 3.81
N PRO A 416 0.20 -14.15 3.71
CA PRO A 416 -0.86 -15.10 3.39
C PRO A 416 -0.60 -15.81 2.06
N LEU A 417 -0.82 -17.13 2.00
CA LEU A 417 -0.47 -17.99 0.84
C LEU A 417 -1.10 -17.53 -0.49
N LYS A 418 -2.26 -16.85 -0.44
CA LYS A 418 -2.91 -16.24 -1.61
C LYS A 418 -2.06 -15.08 -2.17
N ILE A 419 -1.56 -14.21 -1.30
CA ILE A 419 -0.68 -13.09 -1.64
C ILE A 419 0.69 -13.61 -2.10
N MET A 420 1.25 -14.63 -1.42
CA MET A 420 2.50 -15.32 -1.84
C MET A 420 2.43 -16.00 -3.22
N ARG A 421 1.24 -16.16 -3.80
CA ARG A 421 1.07 -16.67 -5.17
C ARG A 421 0.91 -15.54 -6.18
N SER A 422 0.19 -14.47 -5.87
CA SER A 422 -0.08 -13.37 -6.82
C SER A 422 0.96 -12.24 -6.80
N TYR A 423 1.79 -12.11 -5.76
CA TYR A 423 2.82 -11.05 -5.65
C TYR A 423 4.25 -11.52 -5.94
N ARG A 424 4.42 -12.73 -6.47
CA ARG A 424 5.75 -13.25 -6.84
C ARG A 424 6.41 -12.32 -7.86
N LEU A 425 7.71 -12.11 -7.73
CA LEU A 425 8.52 -11.33 -8.67
C LEU A 425 8.35 -11.82 -10.13
N THR A 426 8.25 -13.13 -10.33
CA THR A 426 7.99 -13.77 -11.63
C THR A 426 6.57 -13.61 -12.17
N SER A 427 5.61 -13.15 -11.36
CA SER A 427 4.20 -12.97 -11.73
C SER A 427 3.76 -11.52 -11.76
N ARG A 428 4.38 -10.66 -10.93
CA ARG A 428 4.00 -9.26 -10.72
C ARG A 428 5.14 -8.25 -10.98
N GLY A 429 6.34 -8.72 -11.30
CA GLY A 429 7.50 -7.87 -11.48
C GLY A 429 7.79 -7.00 -10.25
N LEU A 430 7.87 -5.68 -10.47
CA LEU A 430 8.14 -4.66 -9.45
C LEU A 430 6.90 -3.85 -9.08
N ASP A 431 5.71 -4.28 -9.51
CA ASP A 431 4.46 -3.58 -9.20
C ASP A 431 4.27 -3.54 -7.68
N GLY A 432 4.06 -2.33 -7.15
CA GLY A 432 4.01 -2.06 -5.71
C GLY A 432 5.26 -1.37 -5.15
N CYS A 433 6.42 -1.44 -5.84
CA CYS A 433 7.64 -0.76 -5.40
C CYS A 433 7.63 0.77 -5.54
N GLY A 434 6.58 1.35 -6.14
CA GLY A 434 6.43 2.81 -6.28
C GLY A 434 7.51 3.50 -7.13
N ILE A 435 8.31 2.73 -7.89
CA ILE A 435 9.43 3.23 -8.69
C ILE A 435 8.88 4.17 -9.77
N ASN A 436 9.15 5.46 -9.61
CA ASN A 436 8.81 6.48 -10.59
C ASN A 436 10.11 6.94 -11.27
N THR A 437 10.42 6.40 -12.45
CA THR A 437 11.63 6.78 -13.20
C THR A 437 11.55 8.17 -13.83
N MET A 438 10.40 8.85 -13.74
CA MET A 438 10.28 10.29 -14.04
C MET A 438 10.52 11.19 -12.82
N ALA A 439 10.74 10.63 -11.62
CA ALA A 439 11.15 11.42 -10.46
C ALA A 439 12.48 12.17 -10.73
N PRO A 440 12.78 13.28 -10.03
CA PRO A 440 13.98 14.06 -10.33
C PRO A 440 15.26 13.27 -10.09
N VAL A 441 16.34 13.62 -10.80
CA VAL A 441 17.68 13.05 -10.60
C VAL A 441 18.11 13.12 -9.13
N GLY A 442 18.82 12.08 -8.68
CA GLY A 442 19.21 11.84 -7.29
C GLY A 442 18.10 11.27 -6.40
N THR A 443 16.89 11.02 -6.92
CA THR A 443 15.84 10.31 -6.17
C THR A 443 16.17 8.83 -6.08
N VAL A 444 16.05 8.23 -4.89
CA VAL A 444 16.36 6.81 -4.65
C VAL A 444 15.11 6.08 -4.19
N PHE A 445 14.76 5.00 -4.88
CA PHE A 445 13.73 4.04 -4.48
C PHE A 445 14.37 2.81 -3.84
N ALA A 446 13.64 2.14 -2.95
CA ALA A 446 14.02 0.85 -2.40
C ALA A 446 13.17 -0.25 -3.05
N VAL A 447 13.83 -1.31 -3.51
CA VAL A 447 13.20 -2.54 -4.00
C VAL A 447 13.45 -3.61 -2.94
N ASP A 448 12.51 -3.75 -2.02
CA ASP A 448 12.56 -4.73 -0.94
C ASP A 448 12.16 -6.10 -1.48
N LEU A 449 13.12 -7.00 -1.65
CA LEU A 449 12.90 -8.39 -2.04
C LEU A 449 12.76 -9.25 -0.78
N TRP A 450 11.60 -9.87 -0.60
CA TRP A 450 11.27 -10.71 0.56
C TRP A 450 11.01 -12.16 0.17
N VAL A 451 11.28 -13.08 1.10
CA VAL A 451 10.92 -14.49 0.99
C VAL A 451 10.48 -15.04 2.35
N TRP A 452 9.50 -15.94 2.35
CA TRP A 452 9.02 -16.68 3.52
C TRP A 452 9.21 -18.18 3.27
N ASP A 453 9.56 -18.92 4.31
CA ASP A 453 9.59 -20.38 4.33
C ASP A 453 8.20 -20.99 4.59
N SER A 454 8.14 -22.32 4.75
CA SER A 454 6.89 -23.05 4.99
C SER A 454 6.32 -22.88 6.41
N ASN A 455 7.07 -22.29 7.34
CA ASN A 455 6.71 -22.05 8.74
C ASN A 455 6.59 -20.53 9.05
N SER A 456 6.44 -19.70 8.01
CA SER A 456 6.28 -18.24 8.04
C SER A 456 7.48 -17.43 8.55
N ALA A 457 8.65 -18.03 8.84
CA ALA A 457 9.86 -17.23 9.04
C ALA A 457 10.36 -16.70 7.70
N ASN A 458 11.10 -15.59 7.74
CA ASN A 458 11.36 -14.78 6.56
C ASN A 458 12.72 -14.08 6.60
N ALA A 459 13.13 -13.62 5.42
CA ALA A 459 14.27 -12.73 5.25
C ALA A 459 14.04 -11.81 4.05
N SER A 460 14.80 -10.73 4.00
CA SER A 460 14.73 -9.74 2.93
C SER A 460 16.10 -9.19 2.54
N VAL A 461 16.21 -8.72 1.30
CA VAL A 461 17.35 -7.97 0.78
C VAL A 461 16.84 -6.80 -0.07
N VAL A 462 17.56 -5.67 -0.06
CA VAL A 462 17.14 -4.43 -0.72
C VAL A 462 18.07 -4.12 -1.89
N ARG A 463 17.50 -3.79 -3.06
CA ARG A 463 18.23 -3.03 -4.09
C ARG A 463 17.79 -1.57 -4.06
N TYR A 464 18.75 -0.66 -4.15
CA TYR A 464 18.47 0.76 -4.31
C TYR A 464 18.45 1.11 -5.80
N VAL A 465 17.39 1.78 -6.24
CA VAL A 465 17.20 2.25 -7.62
C VAL A 465 17.31 3.76 -7.62
N GLU A 466 18.42 4.29 -8.12
CA GLU A 466 18.72 5.72 -8.13
C GLU A 466 18.44 6.31 -9.52
N ILE A 467 17.66 7.38 -9.56
CA ILE A 467 17.38 8.09 -10.81
C ILE A 467 18.57 8.97 -11.18
N THR A 468 19.17 8.66 -12.31
CA THR A 468 20.39 9.29 -12.86
C THR A 468 20.05 10.19 -14.05
N GLU A 469 21.01 11.02 -14.46
CA GLU A 469 20.85 11.91 -15.60
C GLU A 469 20.31 11.18 -16.84
N PRO A 470 19.20 11.65 -17.46
CA PRO A 470 18.61 11.00 -18.63
C PRO A 470 19.57 10.95 -19.82
N CYS A 471 20.33 12.03 -19.98
CA CYS A 471 21.23 12.26 -21.09
C CYS A 471 22.68 12.38 -20.58
N PRO A 472 23.33 11.25 -20.25
CA PRO A 472 24.73 11.26 -19.81
C PRO A 472 25.65 11.83 -20.91
N PRO A 473 26.83 12.38 -20.54
CA PRO A 473 27.74 12.98 -21.49
C PRO A 473 28.26 11.93 -22.47
N THR A 474 28.14 12.21 -23.76
CA THR A 474 28.85 11.45 -24.80
C THR A 474 30.16 12.16 -25.11
N SER A 475 31.12 11.46 -25.72
CA SER A 475 32.41 12.07 -26.12
C SER A 475 32.29 13.20 -27.15
N GLU A 476 31.11 13.35 -27.76
CA GLU A 476 30.83 14.35 -28.80
C GLU A 476 29.97 15.52 -28.30
N PHE A 477 29.20 15.35 -27.21
CA PHE A 477 28.25 16.35 -26.71
C PHE A 477 28.24 16.48 -25.18
N GLU A 478 28.48 17.71 -24.70
CA GLU A 478 28.24 18.11 -23.31
C GLU A 478 26.75 17.92 -22.93
N THR A 479 26.49 17.41 -21.72
CA THR A 479 25.12 17.18 -21.21
C THR A 479 24.22 18.42 -21.28
N SER A 480 24.79 19.60 -21.09
CA SER A 480 24.11 20.90 -21.16
C SER A 480 23.44 21.22 -22.51
N LYS A 481 23.69 20.41 -23.55
CA LYS A 481 23.11 20.57 -24.90
C LYS A 481 22.13 19.45 -25.27
N LEU A 482 21.99 18.41 -24.45
CA LEU A 482 21.07 17.29 -24.70
C LEU A 482 19.80 17.48 -23.86
N GLN A 483 18.67 17.68 -24.54
CA GLN A 483 17.36 17.72 -23.91
C GLN A 483 16.76 16.30 -23.84
N LEU A 484 16.21 15.93 -22.69
CA LEU A 484 15.32 14.76 -22.61
C LEU A 484 13.99 15.10 -23.30
N CYS A 485 13.66 14.32 -24.31
CA CYS A 485 12.46 14.45 -25.11
C CYS A 485 11.60 13.20 -24.99
N GLN A 486 10.29 13.39 -24.96
CA GLN A 486 9.33 12.30 -25.15
C GLN A 486 8.99 12.23 -26.64
N ASP A 487 9.01 11.02 -27.21
CA ASP A 487 8.62 10.78 -28.59
C ASP A 487 7.13 10.45 -28.75
N LEU A 488 6.75 10.20 -30.00
CA LEU A 488 5.37 9.95 -30.42
C LEU A 488 4.76 8.64 -29.84
N SER A 489 5.58 7.74 -29.27
CA SER A 489 5.09 6.56 -28.53
C SER A 489 4.96 6.78 -27.03
N GLY A 490 5.37 7.94 -26.53
CA GLY A 490 5.52 8.20 -25.11
C GLY A 490 6.88 7.74 -24.54
N SER A 491 7.79 7.24 -25.38
CA SER A 491 9.12 6.77 -24.97
C SER A 491 10.10 7.95 -24.88
N PHE A 492 11.08 7.84 -23.98
CA PHE A 492 12.03 8.93 -23.73
C PHE A 492 13.34 8.74 -24.50
N TYR A 493 13.88 9.84 -25.04
CA TYR A 493 15.13 9.87 -25.79
C TYR A 493 15.85 11.20 -25.62
N CYS A 494 17.16 11.22 -25.89
CA CYS A 494 17.99 12.42 -25.80
C CYS A 494 18.17 13.07 -27.17
N SER A 495 18.06 14.41 -27.22
CA SER A 495 18.16 15.17 -28.46
C SER A 495 19.04 16.43 -28.29
N PRO A 496 19.96 16.73 -29.22
CA PRO A 496 20.67 18.02 -29.28
C PRO A 496 19.81 19.16 -29.86
N LEU A 497 18.54 18.88 -30.19
CA LEU A 497 17.56 19.82 -30.74
C LEU A 497 16.32 19.89 -29.85
N PRO A 498 15.63 21.05 -29.78
CA PRO A 498 14.35 21.18 -29.07
C PRO A 498 13.35 20.10 -29.49
N CYS A 499 12.65 19.51 -28.52
CA CYS A 499 11.88 18.28 -28.72
C CYS A 499 10.82 18.34 -29.84
N GLU A 500 10.22 19.51 -30.08
CA GLU A 500 9.32 19.73 -31.22
C GLU A 500 10.00 19.44 -32.56
N LYS A 501 11.21 19.99 -32.78
CA LYS A 501 12.00 19.78 -34.01
C LYS A 501 12.54 18.37 -34.10
N ALA A 502 12.88 17.77 -32.96
CA ALA A 502 13.34 16.38 -32.91
C ALA A 502 12.22 15.41 -33.29
N ASN A 503 11.02 15.56 -32.72
CA ASN A 503 9.84 14.77 -33.05
C ASN A 503 9.36 15.01 -34.49
N ALA A 504 9.42 16.24 -35.00
CA ALA A 504 9.08 16.57 -36.39
C ALA A 504 9.97 15.87 -37.44
N MET A 505 11.15 15.38 -37.07
CA MET A 505 12.05 14.60 -37.94
C MET A 505 11.97 13.08 -37.73
N ARG A 506 11.21 12.59 -36.75
CA ARG A 506 11.04 11.15 -36.51
C ARG A 506 10.00 10.56 -37.46
N LEU A 507 10.17 9.28 -37.78
CA LEU A 507 9.17 8.52 -38.52
C LEU A 507 7.84 8.48 -37.74
N PRO A 508 6.68 8.44 -38.41
CA PRO A 508 5.39 8.35 -37.74
C PRO A 508 5.33 7.09 -36.87
N TYR A 509 4.85 7.24 -35.63
CA TYR A 509 4.65 6.11 -34.73
C TYR A 509 3.25 5.55 -34.89
N SER A 510 3.16 4.30 -35.37
CA SER A 510 1.92 3.53 -35.30
C SER A 510 1.85 2.80 -33.96
N SER A 511 0.83 3.10 -33.16
CA SER A 511 0.54 2.36 -31.93
C SER A 511 0.20 0.89 -32.25
N PRO A 512 0.41 -0.03 -31.30
CA PRO A 512 -0.25 -1.34 -31.35
C PRO A 512 -1.77 -1.19 -31.59
N PRO A 513 -2.41 -2.16 -32.26
CA PRO A 513 -3.86 -2.22 -32.35
C PRO A 513 -4.51 -2.28 -30.97
N VAL A 514 -5.61 -1.56 -30.79
CA VAL A 514 -6.46 -1.60 -29.60
C VAL A 514 -7.79 -2.23 -30.00
N LEU A 515 -8.06 -3.41 -29.43
CA LEU A 515 -9.36 -4.06 -29.46
C LEU A 515 -10.31 -3.41 -28.43
N GLY A 516 -11.49 -3.00 -28.87
CA GLY A 516 -12.59 -2.55 -28.02
C GLY A 516 -13.75 -3.53 -28.09
N LEU A 517 -14.20 -4.00 -26.93
CA LEU A 517 -15.44 -4.77 -26.81
C LEU A 517 -16.64 -3.82 -26.65
N ILE A 518 -17.79 -4.17 -27.23
CA ILE A 518 -19.04 -3.41 -27.03
C ILE A 518 -19.77 -3.85 -25.75
N ALA A 519 -19.61 -5.11 -25.35
CA ALA A 519 -19.88 -5.57 -24.00
C ALA A 519 -18.89 -6.68 -23.63
N ASP A 520 -18.59 -6.82 -22.35
CA ASP A 520 -17.78 -7.89 -21.76
C ASP A 520 -18.61 -9.14 -21.46
N THR A 521 -19.88 -8.97 -21.06
CA THR A 521 -20.86 -10.03 -20.81
C THR A 521 -22.17 -9.75 -21.56
N MET A 522 -22.77 -10.77 -22.18
CA MET A 522 -24.10 -10.68 -22.80
C MET A 522 -24.98 -11.87 -22.40
N TYR A 523 -26.29 -11.63 -22.28
CA TYR A 523 -27.30 -12.62 -21.88
C TYR A 523 -28.24 -12.94 -23.05
N ILE A 524 -28.24 -14.20 -23.49
CA ILE A 524 -29.04 -14.72 -24.61
C ILE A 524 -30.10 -15.67 -24.06
N GLU A 525 -31.36 -15.49 -24.43
CA GLU A 525 -32.44 -16.41 -24.06
C GLU A 525 -32.36 -17.69 -24.91
N TYR A 526 -32.26 -18.85 -24.24
CA TYR A 526 -32.09 -20.13 -24.93
C TYR A 526 -33.25 -20.44 -25.89
N GLY A 527 -32.92 -20.80 -27.13
CA GLY A 527 -33.89 -21.08 -28.19
C GLY A 527 -34.33 -19.85 -29.00
N THR A 528 -33.92 -18.64 -28.63
CA THR A 528 -34.11 -17.44 -29.44
C THR A 528 -32.98 -17.24 -30.46
N VAL A 529 -33.18 -16.33 -31.43
CA VAL A 529 -32.05 -15.71 -32.15
C VAL A 529 -31.59 -14.50 -31.33
N PRO A 530 -30.29 -14.36 -31.01
CA PRO A 530 -29.80 -13.16 -30.35
C PRO A 530 -30.13 -11.91 -31.17
N PRO A 531 -30.62 -10.81 -30.58
CA PRO A 531 -30.93 -9.58 -31.31
C PRO A 531 -29.67 -8.78 -31.72
N TYR A 532 -28.49 -9.40 -31.63
CA TYR A 532 -27.15 -8.84 -31.80
C TYR A 532 -26.20 -9.90 -32.35
N TYR A 533 -25.15 -9.49 -33.06
CA TYR A 533 -24.15 -10.40 -33.63
C TYR A 533 -22.83 -10.30 -32.85
N LEU A 534 -22.35 -11.37 -32.23
CA LEU A 534 -21.10 -11.34 -31.47
C LEU A 534 -19.81 -11.33 -32.35
N GLY A 535 -19.93 -11.16 -33.67
CA GLY A 535 -18.77 -11.04 -34.55
C GLY A 535 -18.12 -9.64 -34.54
N PRO A 536 -17.13 -9.40 -35.41
CA PRO A 536 -16.56 -8.08 -35.61
C PRO A 536 -17.62 -7.07 -36.09
N CYS A 537 -17.42 -5.79 -35.80
CA CYS A 537 -18.22 -4.73 -36.41
C CYS A 537 -18.01 -4.63 -37.94
N VAL A 538 -18.88 -3.92 -38.64
CA VAL A 538 -18.70 -3.64 -40.08
C VAL A 538 -17.73 -2.46 -40.30
N SER A 539 -17.64 -1.57 -39.30
CA SER A 539 -16.72 -0.44 -39.21
C SER A 539 -16.61 -0.01 -37.73
N LEU A 540 -15.77 0.96 -37.42
CA LEU A 540 -15.76 1.62 -36.11
C LEU A 540 -17.16 2.11 -35.69
N PRO A 541 -17.60 1.85 -34.45
CA PRO A 541 -18.89 2.31 -33.96
C PRO A 541 -18.89 3.83 -33.77
N THR A 542 -19.96 4.49 -34.21
CA THR A 542 -20.16 5.93 -34.02
C THR A 542 -20.95 6.21 -32.74
N SER A 543 -20.98 7.48 -32.32
CA SER A 543 -21.84 7.92 -31.21
C SER A 543 -23.34 7.79 -31.51
N ALA A 544 -23.76 7.57 -32.77
CA ALA A 544 -25.14 7.28 -33.11
C ALA A 544 -25.53 5.81 -32.82
N ASP A 545 -24.55 4.90 -32.81
CA ASP A 545 -24.78 3.46 -32.67
C ASP A 545 -24.91 3.07 -31.18
N THR A 546 -24.11 3.68 -30.31
CA THR A 546 -24.19 3.49 -28.85
C THR A 546 -25.44 4.12 -28.22
N ILE A 547 -26.10 5.07 -28.88
CA ILE A 547 -27.32 5.74 -28.36
C ILE A 547 -28.60 4.95 -28.63
N ARG A 548 -28.62 4.05 -29.64
CA ARG A 548 -29.85 3.36 -30.08
C ARG A 548 -30.32 2.22 -29.17
N VAL A 549 -29.53 1.83 -28.16
CA VAL A 549 -29.77 0.75 -27.19
C VAL A 549 -31.20 0.75 -26.62
N ASN A 550 -31.80 1.92 -26.40
CA ASN A 550 -33.03 2.07 -25.62
C ASN A 550 -34.32 2.36 -26.44
N LYS A 551 -34.32 2.26 -27.78
CA LYS A 551 -35.52 2.58 -28.60
C LYS A 551 -35.77 1.70 -29.82
N GLY A 552 -36.09 0.42 -29.58
CA GLY A 552 -37.09 -0.37 -30.35
C GLY A 552 -36.90 -0.58 -31.86
N GLY A 553 -35.81 -0.12 -32.48
CA GLY A 553 -35.44 -0.44 -33.86
C GLY A 553 -34.53 -1.66 -33.92
N SER A 554 -34.55 -2.39 -35.03
CA SER A 554 -33.63 -3.51 -35.26
C SER A 554 -32.18 -3.03 -35.12
N MET A 555 -31.41 -3.69 -34.25
CA MET A 555 -30.17 -3.15 -33.70
C MET A 555 -28.99 -4.05 -34.07
N GLN A 556 -28.20 -3.63 -35.07
CA GLN A 556 -26.94 -4.30 -35.40
C GLN A 556 -25.84 -3.94 -34.39
N LEU A 557 -25.96 -4.49 -33.19
CA LEU A 557 -24.83 -4.64 -32.27
C LEU A 557 -23.84 -5.67 -32.84
N CYS A 558 -22.56 -5.33 -32.75
CA CYS A 558 -21.42 -6.21 -32.97
C CYS A 558 -20.74 -6.55 -31.63
N GLY A 559 -19.85 -7.54 -31.60
CA GLY A 559 -19.09 -7.93 -30.41
C GLY A 559 -17.88 -7.03 -30.15
N ALA A 560 -17.05 -6.78 -31.18
CA ALA A 560 -15.79 -6.05 -31.05
C ALA A 560 -15.42 -5.19 -32.27
N TYR A 561 -14.61 -4.17 -32.04
CA TYR A 561 -13.96 -3.32 -33.06
C TYR A 561 -12.47 -3.16 -32.76
N ALA A 562 -11.67 -2.75 -33.75
CA ALA A 562 -10.23 -2.59 -33.60
C ALA A 562 -9.72 -1.31 -34.28
N ILE A 563 -8.81 -0.60 -33.61
CA ILE A 563 -8.16 0.61 -34.14
C ILE A 563 -6.64 0.54 -33.99
N ALA A 564 -5.92 1.01 -35.01
CA ALA A 564 -4.56 1.49 -34.85
C ALA A 564 -4.52 3.02 -34.97
N LYS A 565 -3.59 3.67 -34.27
CA LYS A 565 -3.38 5.12 -34.34
C LYS A 565 -1.97 5.40 -34.83
N THR A 566 -1.83 6.16 -35.91
CA THR A 566 -0.53 6.62 -36.40
C THR A 566 -0.36 8.09 -36.07
N VAL A 567 0.59 8.39 -35.19
CA VAL A 567 0.95 9.74 -34.75
C VAL A 567 2.13 10.23 -35.57
N TYR A 568 2.01 11.43 -36.12
CA TYR A 568 3.03 12.08 -36.95
C TYR A 568 3.82 13.13 -36.14
N GLY A 569 5.01 13.49 -36.63
CA GLY A 569 5.90 14.46 -35.96
C GLY A 569 5.36 15.90 -35.86
N ASP A 570 4.29 16.21 -36.60
CA ASP A 570 3.52 17.46 -36.54
C ASP A 570 2.36 17.41 -35.52
N GLY A 571 2.18 16.29 -34.82
CA GLY A 571 1.07 16.05 -33.89
C GLY A 571 -0.23 15.59 -34.54
N ARG A 572 -0.26 15.38 -35.87
CA ARG A 572 -1.41 14.79 -36.56
C ARG A 572 -1.58 13.33 -36.15
N ILE A 573 -2.83 12.88 -36.01
CA ILE A 573 -3.19 11.51 -35.66
C ILE A 573 -4.13 10.96 -36.74
N ASP A 574 -3.67 9.96 -37.48
CA ASP A 574 -4.52 9.19 -38.39
C ASP A 574 -5.00 7.93 -37.65
N VAL A 575 -6.31 7.66 -37.68
CA VAL A 575 -6.90 6.44 -37.11
C VAL A 575 -7.21 5.46 -38.24
N THR A 576 -6.67 4.26 -38.15
CA THR A 576 -6.95 3.15 -39.08
C THR A 576 -7.97 2.22 -38.44
N ASP A 577 -9.07 1.97 -39.13
CA ASP A 577 -10.02 0.91 -38.79
C ASP A 577 -9.40 -0.45 -39.14
N LEU A 578 -9.22 -1.30 -38.12
CA LEU A 578 -8.72 -2.67 -38.25
C LEU A 578 -9.79 -3.71 -37.94
N THR A 579 -11.05 -3.30 -37.82
CA THR A 579 -12.17 -4.18 -37.43
C THR A 579 -12.35 -5.35 -38.38
N SER A 580 -12.08 -5.18 -39.68
CA SER A 580 -12.12 -6.26 -40.68
C SER A 580 -11.01 -7.31 -40.51
N SER A 581 -10.03 -7.06 -39.65
CA SER A 581 -8.91 -7.97 -39.33
C SER A 581 -9.12 -8.75 -38.03
N ILE A 582 -10.28 -8.62 -37.37
CA ILE A 582 -10.55 -9.31 -36.10
C ILE A 582 -10.95 -10.77 -36.36
N ASP A 583 -10.07 -11.69 -35.95
CA ASP A 583 -10.39 -13.12 -35.82
C ASP A 583 -11.01 -13.40 -34.44
N ILE A 584 -11.88 -14.42 -34.37
CA ILE A 584 -12.55 -14.83 -33.13
C ILE A 584 -12.30 -16.31 -32.87
N VAL A 585 -11.76 -16.60 -31.68
CA VAL A 585 -11.43 -17.96 -31.23
C VAL A 585 -12.27 -18.29 -30.00
N PRO A 586 -13.07 -19.37 -29.99
CA PRO A 586 -13.76 -19.79 -28.77
C PRO A 586 -12.74 -20.24 -27.71
N ASP A 587 -12.86 -19.69 -26.51
CA ASP A 587 -12.01 -20.07 -25.37
C ASP A 587 -12.61 -21.29 -24.68
N ILE A 588 -12.06 -22.47 -24.99
CA ILE A 588 -12.61 -23.77 -24.56
C ILE A 588 -12.21 -24.05 -23.11
N GLN A 589 -12.95 -23.46 -22.18
CA GLN A 589 -12.78 -23.76 -20.76
C GLN A 589 -13.42 -25.12 -20.44
N CYS A 590 -12.55 -26.09 -20.12
CA CYS A 590 -12.94 -27.44 -19.74
C CYS A 590 -12.99 -27.57 -18.22
N ASP A 591 -14.19 -27.55 -17.64
CA ASP A 591 -14.35 -27.84 -16.23
C ASP A 591 -13.96 -29.30 -15.93
N THR A 592 -13.22 -29.48 -14.83
CA THR A 592 -12.87 -30.77 -14.26
C THR A 592 -13.79 -31.07 -13.08
N THR A 593 -15.10 -31.08 -13.34
CA THR A 593 -16.13 -31.43 -12.37
C THR A 593 -15.90 -32.88 -11.91
N TYR A 594 -15.45 -33.05 -10.66
CA TYR A 594 -15.10 -34.36 -10.13
C TYR A 594 -16.38 -35.16 -9.84
N ILE A 595 -16.88 -35.89 -10.85
CA ILE A 595 -18.03 -36.78 -10.69
C ILE A 595 -17.63 -37.91 -9.75
N ARG A 596 -17.96 -37.76 -8.46
CA ARG A 596 -18.13 -38.89 -7.55
C ARG A 596 -19.30 -39.71 -8.06
N ALA A 597 -19.01 -40.76 -8.82
CA ALA A 597 -19.96 -41.80 -9.13
C ALA A 597 -20.43 -42.43 -7.80
N SER A 598 -21.67 -42.14 -7.40
CA SER A 598 -22.32 -42.71 -6.21
C SER A 598 -22.77 -44.15 -6.49
N SER A 599 -21.82 -45.01 -6.84
CA SER A 599 -22.06 -46.44 -7.04
C SER A 599 -22.39 -47.12 -5.72
N GLY A 600 -23.67 -47.13 -5.36
CA GLY A 600 -24.25 -47.93 -4.30
C GLY A 600 -24.17 -49.43 -4.63
N GLY A 601 -22.98 -50.00 -4.51
CA GLY A 601 -22.67 -51.40 -4.80
C GLY A 601 -21.21 -51.69 -4.47
N ALA A 602 -20.97 -52.58 -3.53
CA ALA A 602 -19.62 -52.93 -3.10
C ALA A 602 -18.92 -53.85 -4.12
N GLY A 603 -17.64 -53.60 -4.42
CA GLY A 603 -16.75 -54.64 -4.95
C GLY A 603 -16.18 -54.49 -6.37
N SER A 604 -15.82 -53.29 -6.84
CA SER A 604 -14.74 -53.17 -7.85
C SER A 604 -14.21 -51.73 -7.97
N GLU A 605 -12.90 -51.53 -7.82
CA GLU A 605 -12.24 -50.23 -8.05
C GLU A 605 -12.04 -49.97 -9.55
N SER A 606 -13.10 -49.56 -10.22
CA SER A 606 -13.05 -49.04 -11.59
C SER A 606 -12.75 -47.54 -11.56
N TYR A 607 -11.52 -47.14 -11.87
CA TYR A 607 -11.15 -45.75 -12.13
C TYR A 607 -11.82 -45.24 -13.42
N ALA A 608 -13.10 -44.84 -13.31
CA ALA A 608 -13.77 -44.09 -14.35
C ALA A 608 -13.03 -42.75 -14.54
N ALA A 609 -12.49 -42.51 -15.74
CA ALA A 609 -11.75 -41.29 -16.03
C ALA A 609 -12.65 -40.06 -15.82
N ALA A 610 -12.12 -39.04 -15.15
CA ALA A 610 -12.83 -37.77 -14.94
C ALA A 610 -13.10 -37.11 -16.29
N GLY A 611 -14.35 -37.20 -16.76
CA GLY A 611 -14.79 -36.60 -18.01
C GLY A 611 -14.71 -35.08 -17.90
N ARG A 612 -13.79 -34.46 -18.64
CA ARG A 612 -13.76 -33.00 -18.83
C ARG A 612 -15.00 -32.59 -19.63
N PHE A 613 -15.88 -31.81 -19.02
CA PHE A 613 -16.98 -31.18 -19.73
C PHE A 613 -16.51 -29.84 -20.29
N CYS A 614 -16.05 -29.89 -21.54
CA CYS A 614 -15.65 -28.71 -22.31
C CYS A 614 -16.87 -28.11 -23.01
N SER A 615 -17.54 -27.14 -22.38
CA SER A 615 -18.63 -26.39 -23.02
C SER A 615 -18.05 -25.39 -24.02
N SER A 616 -18.03 -25.78 -25.30
CA SER A 616 -17.73 -24.88 -26.42
C SER A 616 -18.91 -24.83 -27.37
N CYS A 617 -19.11 -23.67 -27.99
CA CYS A 617 -20.00 -23.52 -29.13
C CYS A 617 -19.30 -22.61 -30.16
N PRO A 618 -19.36 -22.91 -31.46
CA PRO A 618 -18.94 -21.97 -32.49
C PRO A 618 -19.81 -20.70 -32.46
N LEU A 619 -19.22 -19.55 -32.80
CA LEU A 619 -19.89 -18.26 -32.77
C LEU A 619 -21.13 -18.25 -33.68
N GLU A 620 -21.04 -18.93 -34.82
CA GLU A 620 -22.10 -19.07 -35.82
C GLU A 620 -23.28 -19.86 -35.27
N MET A 621 -23.02 -20.86 -34.43
CA MET A 621 -24.05 -21.70 -33.81
C MET A 621 -24.79 -20.95 -32.69
N LEU A 622 -24.15 -19.97 -32.04
CA LEU A 622 -24.80 -19.13 -31.03
C LEU A 622 -25.93 -18.26 -31.62
N HIS A 623 -25.84 -17.94 -32.91
CA HIS A 623 -26.86 -17.16 -33.63
C HIS A 623 -27.94 -18.04 -34.29
N LEU A 624 -27.95 -19.35 -34.01
CA LEU A 624 -28.93 -20.31 -34.54
C LEU A 624 -29.79 -20.89 -33.39
N PRO A 625 -31.15 -20.82 -33.48
CA PRO A 625 -32.04 -21.28 -32.42
C PRO A 625 -31.76 -22.70 -31.92
N GLY A 626 -31.42 -22.82 -30.64
CA GLY A 626 -31.18 -24.09 -29.96
C GLY A 626 -29.98 -24.90 -30.46
N LYS A 627 -28.99 -24.29 -31.11
CA LYS A 627 -27.77 -25.01 -31.56
C LYS A 627 -26.68 -25.07 -30.50
N CYS A 628 -26.52 -24.04 -29.67
CA CYS A 628 -25.77 -24.16 -28.42
C CYS A 628 -26.72 -24.62 -27.30
N PRO A 629 -26.33 -25.58 -26.44
CA PRO A 629 -27.06 -25.87 -25.21
C PRO A 629 -26.97 -24.68 -24.21
N PRO A 630 -27.81 -24.64 -23.17
CA PRO A 630 -27.69 -23.63 -22.10
C PRO A 630 -26.34 -23.77 -21.39
N GLY A 631 -25.62 -22.65 -21.23
CA GLY A 631 -24.31 -22.61 -20.57
C GLY A 631 -23.59 -21.27 -20.80
N THR A 632 -22.44 -21.11 -20.15
CA THR A 632 -21.54 -19.96 -20.36
C THR A 632 -20.54 -20.30 -21.47
N TYR A 633 -20.32 -19.35 -22.39
CA TYR A 633 -19.35 -19.50 -23.48
C TYR A 633 -18.42 -18.28 -23.52
N SER A 634 -17.12 -18.55 -23.58
CA SER A 634 -16.09 -17.52 -23.68
C SER A 634 -15.55 -17.46 -25.11
N TYR A 635 -15.30 -16.25 -25.61
CA TYR A 635 -14.72 -16.01 -26.94
C TYR A 635 -13.60 -14.97 -26.80
N ARG A 636 -12.46 -15.23 -27.46
CA ARG A 636 -11.31 -14.32 -27.53
C ARG A 636 -11.20 -13.74 -28.94
N TYR A 637 -11.32 -12.43 -29.02
CA TYR A 637 -11.04 -11.64 -30.20
C TYR A 637 -9.52 -11.41 -30.30
N VAL A 638 -8.95 -11.50 -31.50
CA VAL A 638 -7.54 -11.20 -31.80
C VAL A 638 -7.44 -10.36 -33.08
N CYS A 639 -6.40 -9.55 -33.21
CA CYS A 639 -6.16 -8.59 -34.30
C CYS A 639 -4.65 -8.33 -34.43
#